data_AF-A0A851L1R5-F1
#
_entry.id   AF-A0A851L1R5-F1
#
_cell.length_a   1.000
_cell.length_b   1.000
_cell.length_c   1.000
_cell.angle_alpha   90.00
_cell.angle_beta   90.00
_cell.angle_gamma   90.00
#
_symmetry.space_group_name_H-M   'P 1'
#
loop_
_entity.id
_entity.type
_entity.pdbx_description
1 polymer ?
#
loop_
_entity_poly.entity_id
_entity_poly.type
_entity_poly.pdbx_seq_one_letter_code
_entity_poly.pdbx_strand_id
1 'polypeptide(L)'
;MPKKFQGENSKSAAARARRAEAKAAAEARRQQELEDELWKDEDKHVLRKEQRKVGIPKSWEQGRGRGLGMRGKRFGDEERGKSGDEGEEGIPQHSRFFPAAEKEKSHLELPLEENVNRRLPEEGAVEARSIEDAIAAL
;
A
#
# COMPACT_ATOMS: atom_id res chain seq x y z
N MET A 1 61.89 -0.67 32.69
CA MET A 1 61.52 -1.46 31.50
C MET A 1 60.00 -1.47 31.36
N PRO A 2 59.44 -0.89 30.28
CA PRO A 2 57.99 -0.93 30.10
C PRO A 2 57.59 -2.36 29.72
N LYS A 3 56.93 -3.07 30.64
CA LYS A 3 56.37 -4.39 30.39
C LYS A 3 55.09 -4.19 29.59
N LYS A 4 55.22 -4.20 28.26
CA LYS A 4 54.09 -4.00 27.35
C LYS A 4 53.06 -5.11 27.61
N PHE A 5 51.81 -4.71 27.77
CA PHE A 5 50.69 -5.62 27.96
C PHE A 5 50.64 -6.59 26.79
N GLN A 6 50.79 -7.90 27.06
CA GLN A 6 50.81 -9.00 26.08
C GLN A 6 49.43 -9.28 25.46
N GLY A 7 48.49 -8.35 25.57
CA GLY A 7 47.12 -8.50 25.11
C GLY A 7 46.57 -7.17 24.63
N GLU A 8 45.60 -7.24 23.72
CA GLU A 8 44.90 -6.06 23.23
C GLU A 8 44.24 -5.33 24.40
N ASN A 9 44.42 -4.01 24.44
CA ASN A 9 43.81 -3.15 25.44
C ASN A 9 42.27 -3.30 25.37
N SER A 10 41.67 -3.85 26.44
CA SER A 10 40.22 -4.10 26.54
C SER A 10 39.36 -2.88 26.15
N LYS A 11 39.80 -1.66 26.47
CA LYS A 11 39.11 -0.42 26.09
C LYS A 11 39.18 -0.14 24.58
N SER A 12 40.29 -0.50 23.94
CA SER A 12 40.44 -0.43 22.48
C SER A 12 39.59 -1.48 21.77
N ALA A 13 39.54 -2.71 22.29
CA ALA A 13 38.68 -3.77 21.77
C ALA A 13 37.20 -3.38 21.83
N ALA A 14 36.73 -2.86 22.98
CA ALA A 14 35.35 -2.39 23.13
C ALA A 14 35.01 -1.19 22.22
N ALA A 15 35.98 -0.32 21.91
CA ALA A 15 35.76 0.78 20.97
C ALA A 15 35.70 0.30 19.51
N ARG A 16 36.51 -0.70 19.14
CA ARG A 16 36.44 -1.34 17.82
C ARG A 16 35.14 -2.11 17.63
N ALA A 17 34.67 -2.83 18.65
CA ALA A 17 33.38 -3.52 18.63
C ALA A 17 32.22 -2.55 18.34
N ARG A 18 32.11 -1.45 19.09
CA ARG A 18 31.08 -0.42 18.85
C ARG A 18 31.15 0.19 17.45
N ARG A 19 32.36 0.43 16.93
CA ARG A 19 32.55 0.95 15.57
C ARG A 19 32.18 -0.08 14.50
N ALA A 20 32.44 -1.36 14.74
CA ALA A 20 32.04 -2.45 13.86
C ALA A 20 30.52 -2.64 13.86
N GLU A 21 29.88 -2.60 15.03
CA GLU A 21 28.42 -2.66 15.17
C GLU A 21 27.73 -1.48 14.49
N ALA A 22 28.24 -0.25 14.67
CA ALA A 22 27.69 0.93 14.00
C ALA A 22 27.83 0.85 12.46
N LYS A 23 28.94 0.30 11.97
CA LYS A 23 29.15 0.07 10.52
C LYS A 23 28.22 -1.02 10.00
N ALA A 24 28.08 -2.13 10.71
CA ALA A 24 27.18 -3.22 10.34
C ALA A 24 25.71 -2.76 10.35
N ALA A 25 25.31 -1.93 11.32
CA ALA A 25 23.96 -1.36 11.35
C ALA A 25 23.72 -0.38 10.18
N ALA A 26 24.71 0.43 9.82
CA ALA A 26 24.61 1.34 8.67
C ALA A 26 24.55 0.56 7.35
N GLU A 27 25.34 -0.50 7.22
CA GLU A 27 25.33 -1.36 6.03
C GLU A 27 24.03 -2.16 5.95
N ALA A 28 23.52 -2.69 7.06
CA ALA A 28 22.23 -3.37 7.10
C ALA A 28 21.08 -2.45 6.69
N ARG A 29 21.07 -1.18 7.16
CA ARG A 29 20.10 -0.18 6.70
C ARG A 29 20.22 0.10 5.21
N ARG A 30 21.45 0.26 4.72
CA ARG A 30 21.70 0.47 3.29
C ARG A 30 21.23 -0.71 2.44
N GLN A 31 21.43 -1.94 2.90
CA GLN A 31 20.93 -3.13 2.19
C GLN A 31 19.41 -3.18 2.23
N GLN A 32 18.78 -2.91 3.38
CA GLN A 32 17.32 -2.82 3.48
C GLN A 32 16.74 -1.77 2.53
N GLU A 33 17.33 -0.58 2.44
CA GLU A 33 16.89 0.46 1.50
C GLU A 33 17.01 -0.01 0.04
N LEU A 34 18.07 -0.72 -0.32
CA LEU A 34 18.25 -1.28 -1.66
C LEU A 34 17.26 -2.42 -1.95
N GLU A 35 16.96 -3.25 -0.97
CA GLU A 35 15.96 -4.33 -1.06
C GLU A 35 14.55 -3.74 -1.18
N ASP A 36 14.21 -2.75 -0.35
CA ASP A 36 12.94 -2.04 -0.39
C ASP A 36 12.74 -1.32 -1.73
N GLU A 37 13.80 -0.73 -2.30
CA GLU A 37 13.76 -0.11 -3.62
C GLU A 37 13.61 -1.16 -4.74
N LEU A 38 14.32 -2.27 -4.65
CA LEU A 38 14.20 -3.38 -5.61
C LEU A 38 12.79 -4.00 -5.61
N TRP A 39 12.13 -4.01 -4.45
CA TRP A 39 10.78 -4.54 -4.26
C TRP A 39 9.68 -3.49 -4.27
N LYS A 40 10.01 -2.25 -4.62
CA LYS A 40 9.04 -1.18 -4.70
C LYS A 40 8.10 -1.40 -5.88
N ASP A 41 6.81 -1.49 -5.59
CA ASP A 41 5.78 -1.68 -6.61
C ASP A 41 5.37 -0.32 -7.21
N GLU A 42 5.68 -0.10 -8.49
CA GLU A 42 5.35 1.14 -9.22
C GLU A 42 4.06 1.01 -10.07
N ASP A 43 3.29 -0.08 -9.93
CA ASP A 43 2.05 -0.24 -10.71
C ASP A 43 1.02 0.86 -10.36
N LYS A 44 0.73 1.70 -11.36
CA LYS A 44 -0.27 2.77 -11.32
C LYS A 44 -1.65 2.28 -10.85
N HIS A 45 -2.05 1.05 -11.17
CA HIS A 45 -3.33 0.50 -10.76
C HIS A 45 -3.35 0.12 -9.28
N VAL A 46 -2.23 -0.39 -8.75
CA VAL A 46 -2.04 -0.67 -7.32
C VAL A 46 -2.04 0.65 -6.55
N LEU A 47 -1.26 1.64 -6.98
CA LEU A 47 -1.24 2.98 -6.37
C LEU A 47 -2.64 3.63 -6.35
N ARG A 48 -3.40 3.53 -7.44
CA ARG A 48 -4.77 4.06 -7.49
C ARG A 48 -5.73 3.31 -6.56
N LYS A 49 -5.56 2.00 -6.36
CA LYS A 49 -6.34 1.21 -5.40
C LYS A 49 -5.99 1.59 -3.96
N GLU A 50 -4.71 1.76 -3.64
CA GLU A 50 -4.27 2.23 -2.33
C GLU A 50 -4.78 3.63 -2.02
N GLN A 51 -4.71 4.57 -2.97
CA GLN A 51 -5.26 5.91 -2.79
C GLN A 51 -6.77 5.90 -2.52
N ARG A 52 -7.54 5.03 -3.19
CA ARG A 52 -8.96 4.86 -2.87
C ARG A 52 -9.13 4.29 -1.46
N LYS A 53 -8.31 3.32 -1.07
CA LYS A 53 -8.39 2.65 0.24
C LYS A 53 -7.94 3.53 1.40
N VAL A 54 -6.97 4.43 1.21
CA VAL A 54 -6.49 5.40 2.21
C VAL A 54 -7.37 6.66 2.21
N GLY A 55 -7.90 7.06 1.05
CA GLY A 55 -8.77 8.23 0.92
C GLY A 55 -10.11 8.09 1.65
N ILE A 56 -10.72 6.91 1.63
CA ILE A 56 -11.98 6.62 2.33
C ILE A 56 -11.87 6.84 3.86
N PRO A 57 -10.94 6.20 4.60
CA PRO A 57 -10.79 6.40 6.04
C PRO A 57 -10.29 7.81 6.39
N LYS A 58 -9.39 8.39 5.58
CA LYS A 58 -8.85 9.73 5.81
C LYS A 58 -9.89 10.83 5.61
N SER A 59 -10.82 10.66 4.67
CA SER A 59 -11.98 11.56 4.49
C SER A 59 -12.98 11.44 5.64
N TRP A 60 -13.18 10.24 6.19
CA TRP A 60 -14.00 10.01 7.37
C TRP A 60 -13.41 10.67 8.62
N GLU A 61 -12.10 10.52 8.84
CA GLU A 61 -11.40 11.15 9.97
C GLU A 61 -11.41 12.67 9.87
N GLN A 62 -11.17 13.24 8.68
CA GLN A 62 -11.31 14.68 8.45
C GLN A 62 -12.75 15.17 8.62
N GLY A 63 -13.75 14.37 8.23
CA GLY A 63 -15.16 14.65 8.48
C GLY A 63 -15.47 14.73 9.97
N ARG A 64 -14.91 13.81 10.77
CA ARG A 64 -15.03 13.86 12.24
C ARG A 64 -14.30 15.06 12.84
N GLY A 65 -13.08 15.35 12.39
CA GLY A 65 -12.30 16.51 12.82
C GLY A 65 -13.01 17.84 12.52
N ARG A 66 -13.57 18.00 11.31
CA ARG A 66 -14.38 19.17 10.94
C ARG A 66 -15.69 19.23 11.71
N GLY A 67 -16.37 18.11 11.93
CA GLY A 67 -17.60 18.05 12.74
C GLY A 67 -17.37 18.42 14.21
N LEU A 68 -16.23 18.00 14.78
CA LEU A 68 -15.78 18.41 16.12
C LEU A 68 -15.41 19.91 16.13
N GLY A 69 -14.68 20.40 15.13
CA GLY A 69 -14.35 21.82 15.00
C GLY A 69 -15.56 22.73 14.85
N MET A 70 -16.60 22.30 14.11
CA MET A 70 -17.86 23.03 13.97
C MET A 70 -18.72 22.99 15.24
N ARG A 71 -18.58 21.96 16.09
CA ARG A 71 -19.21 21.94 17.41
C ARG A 71 -18.47 22.85 18.40
N GLY A 72 -17.14 22.84 18.39
CA GLY A 72 -16.33 23.76 19.19
C GLY A 72 -16.55 25.24 18.79
N LYS A 73 -16.70 25.52 17.50
CA LYS A 73 -17.05 26.86 17.00
C LYS A 73 -18.46 27.28 17.40
N ARG A 74 -19.46 26.40 17.30
CA ARG A 74 -20.83 26.70 17.78
C ARG A 74 -20.89 27.05 19.26
N PHE A 75 -20.03 26.46 20.09
CA PHE A 75 -19.89 26.84 21.50
C PHE A 75 -19.11 28.15 21.73
N GLY A 76 -18.33 28.62 20.75
CA GLY A 76 -17.55 29.86 20.83
C GLY A 76 -18.15 31.06 20.10
N ASP A 77 -19.16 30.87 19.25
CA ASP A 77 -19.83 31.91 18.47
C ASP A 77 -21.07 32.50 19.17
N GLU A 78 -21.45 32.00 20.35
CA GLU A 78 -22.55 32.55 21.16
C GLU A 78 -22.22 33.92 21.81
N GLU A 79 -21.14 34.59 21.37
CA GLU A 79 -20.77 35.95 21.74
C GLU A 79 -20.53 36.91 20.55
N ARG A 80 -20.89 36.58 19.30
CA ARG A 80 -20.83 37.56 18.20
C ARG A 80 -22.06 37.57 17.28
N GLY A 81 -22.83 38.64 17.43
CA GLY A 81 -23.06 39.55 16.31
C GLY A 81 -23.99 39.04 15.21
N LYS A 82 -25.28 39.26 15.44
CA LYS A 82 -26.39 39.21 14.48
C LYS A 82 -26.22 40.30 13.40
N SER A 83 -26.10 39.93 12.12
CA SER A 83 -26.36 40.84 10.97
C SER A 83 -26.43 40.11 9.61
N GLY A 84 -27.56 40.29 8.91
CA GLY A 84 -27.78 40.12 7.45
C GLY A 84 -27.59 38.71 6.88
N ASP A 85 -28.19 38.28 5.78
CA ASP A 85 -29.03 38.89 4.75
C ASP A 85 -29.54 37.71 3.87
N GLU A 86 -30.54 37.98 3.04
CA GLU A 86 -31.44 37.09 2.31
C GLU A 86 -30.79 36.21 1.21
N GLY A 87 -31.48 35.14 0.74
CA GLY A 87 -31.03 34.38 -0.45
C GLY A 87 -31.75 33.05 -0.75
N GLU A 88 -32.91 33.15 -1.40
CA GLU A 88 -33.58 32.28 -2.39
C GLU A 88 -33.34 30.74 -2.48
N GLU A 89 -34.44 30.00 -2.25
CA GLU A 89 -35.11 29.02 -3.13
C GLU A 89 -34.31 27.94 -3.93
N GLY A 90 -34.41 26.69 -3.43
CA GLY A 90 -35.07 25.58 -4.14
C GLY A 90 -34.48 25.01 -5.44
N ILE A 91 -33.50 24.11 -5.35
CA ILE A 91 -33.10 23.21 -6.46
C ILE A 91 -33.93 21.90 -6.38
N PRO A 92 -34.74 21.54 -7.39
CA PRO A 92 -35.48 20.28 -7.35
C PRO A 92 -34.52 19.10 -7.57
N GLN A 93 -34.53 18.17 -6.61
CA GLN A 93 -33.85 16.89 -6.73
C GLN A 93 -34.59 16.04 -7.77
N HIS A 94 -34.10 16.04 -9.02
CA HIS A 94 -34.50 15.02 -9.97
C HIS A 94 -33.80 13.71 -9.60
N SER A 95 -34.60 12.80 -9.05
CA SER A 95 -34.26 11.41 -8.77
C SER A 95 -33.69 10.76 -10.02
N ARG A 96 -32.38 10.48 -10.00
CA ARG A 96 -31.78 9.55 -10.95
C ARG A 96 -32.25 8.15 -10.59
N PHE A 97 -33.39 7.76 -11.17
CA PHE A 97 -33.79 6.37 -11.27
C PHE A 97 -32.76 5.69 -12.19
N PHE A 98 -31.76 5.04 -11.60
CA PHE A 98 -30.94 4.09 -12.34
C PHE A 98 -31.79 2.83 -12.52
N PRO A 99 -32.05 2.36 -13.76
CA PRO A 99 -32.71 1.08 -13.93
C PRO A 99 -31.84 0.01 -13.28
N ALA A 100 -32.48 -0.87 -12.50
CA ALA A 100 -31.82 -1.97 -11.83
C ALA A 100 -30.98 -2.74 -12.84
N ALA A 101 -29.66 -2.79 -12.61
CA ALA A 101 -28.75 -3.57 -13.41
C ALA A 101 -29.26 -5.01 -13.45
N GLU A 102 -29.69 -5.46 -14.64
CA GLU A 102 -29.93 -6.87 -14.90
C GLU A 102 -28.65 -7.61 -14.51
N LYS A 103 -28.78 -8.51 -13.54
CA LYS A 103 -27.66 -9.26 -13.02
C LYS A 103 -27.07 -10.06 -14.19
N GLU A 104 -25.78 -9.83 -14.48
CA GLU A 104 -25.07 -10.58 -15.49
C GLU A 104 -25.25 -12.07 -15.22
N LYS A 105 -25.73 -12.80 -16.23
CA LYS A 105 -26.07 -14.22 -16.13
C LYS A 105 -24.84 -14.97 -15.68
N SER A 106 -24.96 -15.66 -14.55
CA SER A 106 -23.84 -16.41 -13.98
C SER A 106 -23.40 -17.54 -14.91
N HIS A 107 -22.21 -18.08 -14.68
CA HIS A 107 -21.69 -19.24 -15.41
C HIS A 107 -22.58 -20.50 -15.32
N LEU A 108 -23.59 -20.49 -14.44
CA LEU A 108 -24.63 -21.51 -14.35
C LEU A 108 -25.66 -21.43 -15.50
N GLU A 109 -25.83 -20.25 -16.11
CA GLU A 109 -26.78 -20.02 -17.21
C GLU A 109 -26.08 -19.92 -18.57
N LEU A 110 -24.84 -19.45 -18.61
CA LEU A 110 -24.01 -19.41 -19.83
C LEU A 110 -22.65 -20.04 -19.55
N PRO A 111 -22.26 -21.12 -20.24
CA PRO A 111 -20.94 -21.72 -20.06
C PRO A 111 -19.85 -20.72 -20.41
N LEU A 112 -18.72 -20.83 -19.72
CA LEU A 112 -17.54 -20.02 -20.00
C LEU A 112 -17.04 -20.30 -21.42
N GLU A 113 -16.96 -19.27 -22.25
CA GLU A 113 -16.29 -19.38 -23.55
C GLU A 113 -14.79 -19.62 -23.34
N GLU A 114 -14.24 -20.63 -24.03
CA GLU A 114 -12.82 -20.91 -23.95
C GLU A 114 -12.01 -19.77 -24.57
N ASN A 115 -10.94 -19.37 -23.88
CA ASN A 115 -10.06 -18.33 -24.39
C ASN A 115 -9.32 -18.85 -25.64
N VAL A 116 -9.67 -18.32 -26.82
CA VAL A 116 -9.06 -18.67 -28.11
C VAL A 116 -7.54 -18.41 -28.13
N ASN A 117 -7.03 -17.53 -27.26
CA ASN A 117 -5.59 -17.28 -27.10
C ASN A 117 -4.90 -18.23 -26.12
N ARG A 118 -5.62 -19.19 -25.53
CA ARG A 118 -5.02 -20.23 -24.69
C ARG A 118 -4.26 -21.18 -25.60
N ARG A 119 -2.94 -21.00 -25.68
CA ARG A 119 -2.05 -21.99 -26.28
C ARG A 119 -2.04 -23.21 -25.35
N LEU A 120 -2.82 -24.23 -25.71
CA LEU A 120 -2.64 -25.55 -25.13
C LEU A 120 -1.23 -26.01 -25.50
N PRO A 121 -0.42 -26.50 -24.54
CA PRO A 121 0.78 -27.23 -24.90
C PRO A 121 0.35 -28.38 -25.83
N GLU A 122 1.05 -28.57 -26.95
CA GLU A 122 0.73 -29.64 -27.90
C GLU A 122 0.65 -30.98 -27.16
N GLU A 123 -0.35 -31.80 -27.52
CA GLU A 123 -0.52 -33.14 -26.96
C GLU A 123 0.76 -33.97 -27.22
N GLY A 124 1.64 -34.06 -26.21
CA GLY A 124 2.95 -34.68 -26.32
C GLY A 124 4.15 -33.82 -25.91
N ALA A 125 3.96 -32.54 -25.57
CA ALA A 125 5.02 -31.72 -24.99
C ALA A 125 5.43 -32.27 -23.62
N VAL A 126 6.72 -32.59 -23.44
CA VAL A 126 7.27 -33.05 -22.18
C VAL A 126 7.15 -31.92 -21.15
N GLU A 127 6.13 -32.01 -20.30
CA GLU A 127 6.00 -31.13 -19.14
C GLU A 127 7.11 -31.51 -18.15
N ALA A 128 8.27 -30.88 -18.28
CA ALA A 128 9.35 -31.01 -17.34
C ALA A 128 8.96 -30.33 -16.01
N ARG A 129 8.32 -31.11 -15.14
CA ARG A 129 7.86 -30.66 -13.81
C ARG A 129 9.00 -30.63 -12.79
N SER A 130 10.16 -31.19 -13.14
CA SER A 130 11.38 -31.13 -12.35
C SER A 130 12.58 -30.71 -13.23
N ILE A 131 13.66 -30.25 -12.59
CA ILE A 131 14.92 -29.89 -13.27
C ILE A 131 15.52 -31.13 -13.94
N GLU A 132 15.40 -32.29 -13.30
CA GLU A 132 15.87 -33.57 -13.82
C GLU A 132 15.09 -33.97 -15.08
N ASP A 133 13.77 -33.77 -15.09
CA ASP A 133 12.94 -34.01 -16.29
C ASP A 133 13.29 -33.02 -17.42
N ALA A 134 13.60 -31.76 -17.08
CA ALA A 134 14.00 -30.75 -18.06
C ALA A 134 15.34 -31.10 -18.72
N ILE A 135 16.27 -31.65 -17.94
CA ILE A 135 17.57 -32.12 -18.45
C ILE A 135 17.38 -33.39 -19.29
N ALA A 136 16.48 -34.29 -18.90
CA ALA A 136 16.19 -35.51 -19.65
C ALA A 136 15.47 -35.27 -20.99
N ALA A 137 14.78 -34.13 -21.13
CA ALA A 137 14.02 -33.75 -22.32
C ALA A 137 14.82 -32.95 -23.37
N LEU A 138 16.06 -32.53 -23.05
CA LEU A 138 16.97 -31.79 -23.94
C LEU A 138 17.70 -32.75 -24.90
#